data_AF-A0A352XTI4-F1
#
_entry.id   AF-A0A352XTI4-F1
#
_cell.length_a   1.000
_cell.length_b   1.000
_cell.length_c   1.000
_cell.angle_alpha   90.00
_cell.angle_beta   90.00
_cell.angle_gamma   90.00
#
_symmetry.space_group_name_H-M   'P 1'
#
loop_
_entity.id
_entity.type
_entity.pdbx_description
1 polymer ?
#
loop_
_entity_poly.entity_id
_entity_poly.type
_entity_poly.pdbx_seq_one_letter_code
_entity_poly.pdbx_strand_id
1 'polypeptide(L)' 'MLLSDKRIMEELAHGNLIIEPFDQRHLGTNSYDCRLGEWYFQGDANIEVMHLDNPEEIRLFWGSP' A
#
# COMPACT_ATOMS: atom_id res chain seq x y z
N MET A 1 17.28 0.19 -0.26
CA MET A 1 17.62 -1.25 -0.12
C MET A 1 16.35 -1.98 0.24
N LEU A 2 16.07 -3.14 -0.36
CA LEU A 2 14.91 -3.95 0.04
C LEU A 2 15.24 -4.69 1.35
N LEU A 3 14.26 -4.80 2.25
CA LEU A 3 14.42 -5.57 3.49
C LEU A 3 14.33 -7.06 3.15
N SER A 4 15.23 -7.87 3.71
CA SER A 4 15.05 -9.32 3.70
C SER A 4 13.97 -9.73 4.69
N ASP A 5 13.47 -10.96 4.56
CA ASP A 5 12.62 -11.65 5.54
C ASP A 5 13.10 -11.45 6.99
N LYS A 6 14.38 -11.67 7.27
CA LYS A 6 14.98 -11.50 8.60
C LYS A 6 14.90 -10.06 9.08
N ARG A 7 15.18 -9.10 8.18
CA ARG A 7 15.13 -7.70 8.55
C ARG A 7 13.69 -7.23 8.79
N ILE A 8 12.72 -7.74 8.02
CA ILE A 8 11.29 -7.51 8.28
C ILE A 8 10.93 -7.97 9.69
N MET A 9 11.37 -9.18 10.09
CA MET A 9 11.12 -9.69 11.45
C MET A 9 11.79 -8.84 12.55
N GLU A 10 13.01 -8.35 12.32
CA GLU A 10 13.69 -7.45 13.25
C GLU A 10 12.95 -6.12 13.41
N GLU A 11 12.47 -5.51 12.31
CA GLU A 11 11.73 -4.24 12.37
C GLU A 11 10.34 -4.41 13.01
N LEU A 12 9.69 -5.57 12.82
CA LEU A 12 8.48 -5.94 13.55
C LEU A 12 8.75 -6.02 15.06
N ALA A 13 9.85 -6.68 15.45
CA ALA A 13 10.22 -6.81 16.86
C ALA A 13 10.62 -5.47 17.50
N HIS A 14 11.27 -4.59 16.75
CA HIS A 14 11.61 -3.23 17.21
C HIS A 14 10.41 -2.28 17.25
N GLY A 15 9.28 -2.63 16.62
CA GLY A 15 8.11 -1.78 16.49
C GLY A 15 8.26 -0.67 15.45
N ASN A 16 9.28 -0.73 14.61
CA ASN A 16 9.48 0.19 13.49
C ASN A 16 8.59 -0.17 12.29
N LEU A 17 8.16 -1.43 12.22
CA LEU A 17 7.18 -1.95 11.27
C LEU A 17 6.05 -2.58 12.06
N ILE A 18 4.80 -2.27 11.71
CA ILE A 18 3.60 -2.86 12.34
C ILE A 18 2.77 -3.53 11.25
N ILE A 19 2.51 -4.82 11.43
CA ILE A 19 1.65 -5.63 10.56
C ILE A 19 0.68 -6.39 11.46
N GLU A 20 -0.61 -6.02 11.41
CA GLU A 20 -1.63 -6.65 12.23
C GLU A 20 -2.90 -6.93 11.41
N PRO A 21 -3.32 -8.20 11.27
CA PRO A 21 -2.67 -9.41 11.80
C PRO A 21 -1.40 -9.81 11.00
N PHE A 22 -0.36 -10.27 11.71
CA PHE A 22 0.82 -10.89 11.09
C PHE A 22 0.62 -12.40 10.91
N ASP A 23 0.94 -12.90 9.73
CA ASP A 23 0.94 -14.31 9.37
C ASP A 23 2.25 -14.66 8.64
N GLN A 24 3.08 -15.46 9.30
CA GLN A 24 4.38 -15.89 8.79
C GLN A 24 4.31 -16.54 7.39
N ARG A 25 3.15 -17.12 7.02
CA ARG A 25 2.96 -17.76 5.70
C ARG A 25 2.96 -16.76 4.54
N HIS A 26 2.79 -15.47 4.81
CA HIS A 26 2.82 -14.40 3.81
C HIS A 26 4.19 -13.72 3.75
N LEU A 27 5.16 -14.11 4.58
CA LEU A 27 6.52 -13.58 4.53
C LEU A 27 7.32 -14.27 3.42
N GLY A 28 7.65 -13.52 2.37
CA GLY A 28 8.60 -13.91 1.32
C GLY A 28 10.03 -13.51 1.68
N THR A 29 10.99 -13.87 0.81
CA THR A 29 12.43 -13.62 1.02
C THR A 29 12.78 -12.15 1.23
N ASN A 30 12.01 -11.23 0.65
CA ASN A 30 12.21 -9.78 0.77
C ASN A 30 10.89 -9.00 0.62
N SER A 31 9.76 -9.63 0.94
CA SER A 31 8.42 -9.09 0.76
C SER A 31 7.46 -9.67 1.80
N TYR A 32 6.29 -9.04 1.95
CA TYR A 32 5.18 -9.58 2.72
C TYR A 32 3.90 -9.40 1.92
N ASP A 33 3.15 -10.48 1.70
CA ASP A 33 1.93 -10.46 0.89
C ASP A 33 0.72 -9.94 1.70
N CYS A 34 0.04 -8.90 1.19
CA CYS A 34 -1.22 -8.43 1.75
C CYS A 34 -2.43 -9.20 1.18
N ARG A 35 -3.55 -9.18 1.90
CA ARG A 35 -4.83 -9.78 1.47
C ARG A 35 -5.87 -8.69 1.23
N LEU A 36 -6.78 -8.92 0.28
CA LEU A 36 -7.95 -8.07 0.10
C LEU A 36 -8.90 -8.27 1.29
N GLY A 37 -9.41 -7.15 1.81
CA GLY A 37 -10.44 -7.14 2.83
C GLY A 37 -11.84 -7.36 2.24
N GLU A 38 -12.84 -7.43 3.11
CA GLU A 38 -14.24 -7.67 2.73
C GLU A 38 -14.87 -6.47 2.00
N TRP A 39 -14.34 -5.28 2.26
CA TRP A 39 -14.92 -4.03 1.79
C TRP A 39 -14.27 -3.57 0.50
N TYR A 40 -15.10 -3.16 -0.45
CA TYR A 40 -14.68 -2.43 -1.64
C TYR A 40 -15.58 -1.21 -1.80
N PHE A 41 -15.03 -0.16 -2.40
CA PHE A 41 -15.77 1.05 -2.73
C PHE A 41 -16.22 0.99 -4.19
N GLN A 42 -17.52 1.16 -4.41
CA GLN A 42 -18.09 1.46 -5.71
C GLN A 42 -18.70 2.85 -5.60
N GLY A 43 -18.07 3.85 -6.22
CA GLY A 43 -18.69 5.17 -6.22
C GLY A 43 -19.86 5.23 -7.20
N ASP A 44 -20.61 6.32 -7.10
CA ASP A 44 -21.79 6.56 -7.91
C ASP A 44 -21.43 7.06 -9.32
N ALA A 45 -22.44 7.32 -10.16
CA ALA A 45 -22.24 7.85 -11.50
C ALA A 45 -21.63 9.28 -11.54
N ASN A 46 -21.41 9.91 -10.38
CA ASN A 46 -20.86 11.26 -10.26
C ASN A 46 -19.41 11.26 -9.73
N ILE A 47 -18.71 10.12 -9.75
CA ILE A 47 -17.26 10.13 -9.49
C ILE A 47 -16.57 10.89 -10.61
N GLU A 48 -15.91 11.99 -10.26
CA GLU A 48 -14.85 12.53 -11.11
C GLU A 48 -13.71 11.51 -11.15
N VAL A 49 -13.58 10.82 -12.29
CA VAL A 49 -12.49 9.90 -12.53
C VAL A 49 -11.26 10.72 -12.87
N MET A 50 -10.27 10.69 -11.97
CA MET A 50 -8.97 11.29 -12.22
C MET A 50 -8.08 10.31 -12.98
N HIS A 51 -7.62 10.70 -14.16
CA HIS A 51 -6.65 9.95 -14.94
C HIS A 51 -5.23 10.22 -14.42
N LEU A 52 -4.66 9.25 -13.70
CA LEU A 52 -3.30 9.33 -13.12
C LEU A 52 -2.18 9.23 -14.17
N ASP A 53 -2.51 9.17 -15.45
CA ASP A 53 -1.60 9.24 -16.60
C ASP A 53 -1.71 10.57 -17.37
N ASN A 54 -2.66 11.45 -17.03
CA ASN A 54 -2.81 12.77 -17.61
C ASN A 54 -2.15 13.85 -16.74
N PRO A 55 -1.03 14.48 -17.18
CA PRO A 55 -0.31 15.48 -16.39
C PRO A 55 -1.14 16.72 -16.02
N GLU A 56 -2.12 17.11 -16.83
CA GLU A 56 -2.96 18.29 -16.55
C GLU A 56 -3.97 18.00 -15.44
N GLU A 57 -4.60 16.82 -15.46
CA GLU A 57 -5.50 16.37 -14.39
C GLU A 57 -4.76 16.18 -13.06
N ILE A 58 -3.52 15.65 -13.11
CA ILE A 58 -2.64 15.55 -11.94
C ILE A 58 -2.38 16.92 -11.32
N ARG A 59 -2.05 17.93 -12.13
CA ARG A 59 -1.81 19.29 -11.64
C ARG A 59 -3.06 19.95 -11.07
N LEU A 60 -4.22 19.71 -11.66
CA LEU A 60 -5.51 20.24 -11.18
C LEU A 60 -5.86 19.68 -9.80
N PHE A 61 -5.66 18.37 -9.59
CA PHE A 61 -6.02 17.71 -8.34
C PHE A 61 -4.99 17.91 -7.23
N TRP A 62 -3.70 17.76 -7.54
CA TRP A 62 -2.61 17.82 -6.53
C TRP A 62 -1.95 19.19 -6.40
N GLY A 63 -2.23 20.12 -7.33
CA GLY A 63 -1.56 21.42 -7.41
C GLY A 63 -0.18 21.34 -8.08
N SER A 64 0.52 22.49 -8.08
CA SER A 64 1.95 22.54 -8.40
C SER A 64 2.76 22.31 -7.13
N PRO A 65 3.94 21.67 -7.20
CA PRO A 65 4.82 21.52 -6.04
C PRO A 65 5.20 22.85 -5.41
#